data_AF-A0A673FTQ1-F1
#
_entry.id   AF-A0A673FTQ1-F1
#
_cell.length_a   1.000
_cell.length_b   1.000
_cell.length_c   1.000
_cell.angle_alpha   90.00
_cell.angle_beta   90.00
_cell.angle_gamma   90.00
#
_symmetry.space_group_name_H-M   'P 1'
#
loop_
_entity.id
_entity.type
_entity.pdbx_description
1 polymer ?
#
loop_
_entity_poly.entity_id
_entity_poly.type
_entity_poly.pdbx_seq_one_letter_code
_entity_poly.pdbx_strand_id
1 'polypeptide(L)'
;SPSAVSFRCVLCSIISQTSELSLSLMRKQFSSGYLGEKDLTSAAPLDFLSHFLTDDFWNLITNETNRYAHQFHNWYDVSVLEMKAFLALHLCMGLVEKAEIEDYWAEFWPTYTPGFGKIMSRNRFEIVLSFLHFANNSEYVGRGQPGHDRLFKVRPVIDLIIPLFSAVYGPLKELSLDEMTIAFKGKSTLEQYNPKKPDKYGYKVYVLSEASSGYVLQWSMYTGQNADADLGATHLIVRQLMAQYTEKGHEVYMDSYYTSPAIANELANNDTGMCGTVNCKRRGMPRCLRQTELPLSKGDDPVFMRHGKLLVCAWHDTKRLTMLSSLHGNSCVRKRIRSKQSDTDFHEINRPVCVDRYNTFMGGVDTADQRMKTYLFPHRSRKWYNRIFNAILSISVVNSHIIYSKCAPGLHKPLKAFVQDIITALLQGYSKRESKKPGRPSVQGGEMPQRLTERHWLCVADDWPDCVVCSDRARSKGRRQTKYRCSQCGVGLCAVPCNERYHTLKNYKLCHLDT
;
A
#
# COMPACT_ATOMS: atom_id res chain seq x y z
N SER A 1 -55.72 -10.19 -10.87
CA SER A 1 -55.09 -10.71 -9.65
C SER A 1 -53.68 -10.13 -9.55
N PRO A 2 -53.36 -9.33 -8.51
CA PRO A 2 -52.04 -8.74 -8.34
C PRO A 2 -51.20 -9.65 -7.45
N SER A 3 -50.17 -10.29 -7.99
CA SER A 3 -49.14 -10.98 -7.20
C SER A 3 -47.89 -11.29 -8.03
N ALA A 4 -47.13 -10.25 -8.37
CA ALA A 4 -45.74 -10.38 -8.85
C ALA A 4 -45.00 -9.04 -8.78
N VAL A 5 -45.11 -8.33 -7.65
CA VAL A 5 -44.27 -7.16 -7.34
C VAL A 5 -43.63 -7.43 -5.98
N SER A 6 -42.34 -7.10 -5.86
CA SER A 6 -41.58 -6.99 -4.60
C SER A 6 -40.92 -8.26 -4.02
N PHE A 7 -39.90 -8.78 -4.70
CA PHE A 7 -38.83 -9.54 -4.02
C PHE A 7 -37.41 -9.04 -4.34
N ARG A 8 -37.21 -8.30 -5.45
CA ARG A 8 -35.90 -7.70 -5.81
C ARG A 8 -35.60 -6.35 -5.14
N CYS A 9 -36.59 -5.67 -4.58
CA CYS A 9 -36.39 -4.38 -3.90
C CYS A 9 -36.00 -4.56 -2.42
N VAL A 10 -36.40 -5.67 -1.80
CA VAL A 10 -36.20 -5.93 -0.38
C VAL A 10 -34.74 -6.30 -0.07
N LEU A 11 -34.03 -7.01 -0.94
CA LEU A 11 -32.60 -7.34 -0.73
C LEU A 11 -31.67 -6.13 -0.89
N CYS A 12 -31.90 -5.23 -1.85
CA CYS A 12 -31.15 -3.96 -1.95
C CYS A 12 -31.47 -3.02 -0.77
N SER A 13 -32.73 -3.00 -0.31
CA SER A 13 -33.14 -2.18 0.84
C SER A 13 -32.63 -2.76 2.16
N ILE A 14 -32.55 -4.10 2.30
CA ILE A 14 -31.96 -4.76 3.48
C ILE A 14 -30.45 -4.59 3.47
N ILE A 15 -29.75 -4.70 2.34
CA ILE A 15 -28.29 -4.42 2.26
C ILE A 15 -28.00 -2.93 2.52
N SER A 16 -28.86 -2.02 2.04
CA SER A 16 -28.77 -0.58 2.33
C SER A 16 -29.10 -0.24 3.79
N GLN A 17 -30.11 -0.88 4.39
CA GLN A 17 -30.50 -0.62 5.78
C GLN A 17 -29.55 -1.29 6.78
N THR A 18 -29.04 -2.49 6.49
CA THR A 18 -28.01 -3.16 7.31
C THR A 18 -26.65 -2.46 7.20
N SER A 19 -26.32 -1.86 6.04
CA SER A 19 -25.12 -1.02 5.91
C SER A 19 -25.30 0.36 6.55
N GLU A 20 -26.49 0.97 6.51
CA GLU A 20 -26.77 2.21 7.26
C GLU A 20 -26.88 1.97 8.77
N LEU A 21 -27.40 0.82 9.22
CA LEU A 21 -27.39 0.42 10.62
C LEU A 21 -25.97 0.09 11.10
N SER A 22 -25.12 -0.55 10.29
CA SER A 22 -23.72 -0.80 10.66
C SER A 22 -22.86 0.45 10.56
N LEU A 23 -23.10 1.35 9.59
CA LEU A 23 -22.44 2.66 9.46
C LEU A 23 -22.93 3.64 10.52
N SER A 24 -24.18 3.56 10.99
CA SER A 24 -24.68 4.36 12.10
C SER A 24 -24.26 3.80 13.46
N LEU A 25 -24.11 2.47 13.61
CA LEU A 25 -23.43 1.86 14.76
C LEU A 25 -21.95 2.19 14.77
N MET A 26 -21.27 2.13 13.61
CA MET A 26 -19.88 2.59 13.49
C MET A 26 -19.79 4.08 13.73
N ARG A 27 -20.67 4.92 13.17
CA ARG A 27 -20.69 6.37 13.50
C ARG A 27 -21.00 6.63 14.97
N LYS A 28 -21.82 5.81 15.65
CA LYS A 28 -22.06 5.89 17.10
C LYS A 28 -20.88 5.37 17.93
N GLN A 29 -20.17 4.34 17.48
CA GLN A 29 -18.93 3.89 18.09
C GLN A 29 -17.78 4.88 17.85
N PHE A 30 -17.72 5.52 16.67
CA PHE A 30 -16.74 6.57 16.35
C PHE A 30 -17.11 7.91 16.99
N SER A 31 -18.39 8.21 17.21
CA SER A 31 -18.84 9.41 17.96
C SER A 31 -18.88 9.20 19.48
N SER A 32 -18.77 7.97 19.97
CA SER A 32 -18.79 7.67 21.42
C SER A 32 -17.68 6.72 21.93
N GLY A 33 -16.62 6.45 21.18
CA GLY A 33 -15.57 5.56 21.67
C GLY A 33 -14.44 5.29 20.70
N TYR A 34 -13.45 6.20 20.67
CA TYR A 34 -12.00 5.89 20.68
C TYR A 34 -11.11 7.15 20.65
N LEU A 35 -11.70 8.34 20.65
CA LEU A 35 -11.03 9.60 20.99
C LEU A 35 -11.84 10.33 22.05
N GLY A 36 -11.89 9.77 23.27
CA GLY A 36 -12.23 10.58 24.42
C GLY A 36 -11.13 11.63 24.58
N GLU A 37 -11.42 12.89 24.27
CA GLU A 37 -10.60 14.09 24.54
C GLU A 37 -9.06 13.89 24.54
N LYS A 38 -8.53 13.06 23.63
CA LYS A 38 -7.08 12.93 23.48
C LYS A 38 -6.62 14.09 22.64
N ASP A 39 -5.75 14.91 23.21
CA ASP A 39 -5.05 15.97 22.51
C ASP A 39 -4.29 15.37 21.31
N LEU A 40 -4.88 15.52 20.11
CA LEU A 40 -4.35 15.01 18.83
C LEU A 40 -2.94 15.53 18.52
N THR A 41 -2.49 16.57 19.22
CA THR A 41 -1.11 17.09 19.10
C THR A 41 -0.06 16.19 19.76
N SER A 42 -0.48 15.26 20.63
CA SER A 42 0.38 14.31 21.36
C SER A 42 0.30 12.86 20.84
N ALA A 43 -0.55 12.59 19.85
CA ALA A 43 -0.79 11.25 19.33
C ALA A 43 0.41 10.70 18.54
N ALA A 44 0.69 9.41 18.73
CA ALA A 44 1.79 8.73 18.05
C ALA A 44 1.42 8.40 16.59
N PRO A 45 2.40 8.29 15.66
CA PRO A 45 2.15 7.90 14.28
C PRO A 45 1.29 6.63 14.09
N LEU A 46 1.45 5.63 14.96
CA LEU A 46 0.66 4.41 14.92
C LEU A 46 -0.82 4.64 15.24
N ASP A 47 -1.16 5.64 16.07
CA ASP A 47 -2.56 5.95 16.42
C ASP A 47 -3.35 6.34 15.17
N PHE A 48 -2.74 7.12 14.27
CA PHE A 48 -3.34 7.51 13.00
C PHE A 48 -3.52 6.32 12.04
N LEU A 49 -2.55 5.40 12.00
CA LEU A 49 -2.68 4.18 11.18
C LEU A 49 -3.71 3.20 11.74
N SER A 50 -3.90 3.18 13.06
CA SER A 50 -4.85 2.29 13.74
C SER A 50 -6.30 2.64 13.43
N HIS A 51 -6.57 3.86 12.92
CA HIS A 51 -7.88 4.20 12.35
C HIS A 51 -8.25 3.40 11.11
N PHE A 52 -7.27 2.86 10.39
CA PHE A 52 -7.49 2.02 9.19
C PHE A 52 -7.18 0.54 9.47
N LEU A 53 -6.10 0.26 10.21
CA LEU A 53 -5.72 -1.10 10.59
C LEU A 53 -6.26 -1.41 11.99
N THR A 54 -7.59 -1.52 12.07
CA THR A 54 -8.34 -1.80 13.30
C THR A 54 -8.05 -3.22 13.84
N ASP A 55 -8.52 -3.52 15.05
CA ASP A 55 -8.40 -4.89 15.60
C ASP A 55 -9.10 -5.93 14.73
N ASP A 56 -10.24 -5.59 14.11
CA ASP A 56 -10.92 -6.45 13.14
C ASP A 56 -10.05 -6.75 11.93
N PHE A 57 -9.25 -5.79 11.47
CA PHE A 57 -8.32 -5.99 10.36
C PHE A 57 -7.25 -7.00 10.76
N TRP A 58 -6.64 -6.82 11.92
CA TRP A 58 -5.59 -7.72 12.42
C TRP A 58 -6.12 -9.13 12.63
N ASN A 59 -7.32 -9.25 13.21
CA ASN A 59 -7.98 -10.54 13.41
C ASN A 59 -8.32 -11.22 12.08
N LEU A 60 -8.88 -10.48 11.11
CA LEU A 60 -9.22 -10.99 9.78
C LEU A 60 -8.00 -11.60 9.08
N ILE A 61 -6.92 -10.82 8.92
CA ILE A 61 -5.75 -11.28 8.16
C ILE A 61 -5.03 -12.44 8.88
N THR A 62 -5.06 -12.45 10.21
CA THR A 62 -4.43 -13.51 11.01
C THR A 62 -5.23 -14.81 10.89
N ASN A 63 -6.54 -14.74 11.11
CA ASN A 63 -7.42 -15.90 11.08
C ASN A 63 -7.48 -16.53 9.68
N GLU A 64 -7.64 -15.73 8.62
CA GLU A 64 -7.75 -16.25 7.26
C GLU A 64 -6.40 -16.76 6.72
N THR A 65 -5.27 -16.20 7.16
CA THR A 65 -3.94 -16.77 6.87
C THR A 65 -3.76 -18.13 7.54
N ASN A 66 -4.10 -18.26 8.83
CA ASN A 66 -4.02 -19.54 9.53
C ASN A 66 -4.96 -20.58 8.91
N ARG A 67 -6.23 -20.21 8.66
CA ARG A 67 -7.23 -21.07 8.01
C ARG A 67 -6.74 -21.59 6.66
N TYR A 68 -6.16 -20.72 5.84
CA TYR A 68 -5.64 -21.12 4.53
C TYR A 68 -4.43 -22.03 4.65
N ALA A 69 -3.50 -21.75 5.56
CA ALA A 69 -2.28 -22.53 5.73
C ALA A 69 -2.54 -23.97 6.20
N HIS A 70 -3.48 -24.17 7.13
CA HIS A 70 -3.89 -25.50 7.62
C HIS A 70 -4.40 -26.44 6.53
N GLN A 71 -4.82 -25.92 5.37
CA GLN A 71 -5.28 -26.72 4.24
C GLN A 71 -4.14 -27.39 3.45
N PHE A 72 -2.89 -26.91 3.58
CA PHE A 72 -1.80 -27.29 2.69
C PHE A 72 -0.49 -27.65 3.39
N HIS A 73 -0.32 -27.26 4.65
CA HIS A 73 0.96 -27.43 5.35
C HIS A 73 0.72 -27.78 6.82
N ASN A 74 1.69 -28.49 7.42
CA ASN A 74 1.76 -28.57 8.88
C ASN A 74 2.10 -27.19 9.43
N TRP A 75 1.06 -26.44 9.80
CA TRP A 75 1.13 -25.01 10.04
C TRP A 75 1.26 -24.71 11.53
N TYR A 76 2.19 -23.83 11.85
CA TYR A 76 2.23 -23.19 13.16
C TYR A 76 1.56 -21.83 13.06
N ASP A 77 0.49 -21.65 13.84
CA ASP A 77 -0.35 -20.46 13.79
C ASP A 77 0.46 -19.18 13.98
N VAL A 78 0.14 -18.20 13.13
CA VAL A 78 0.58 -16.81 13.29
C VAL A 78 -0.35 -16.15 14.29
N SER A 79 0.22 -15.41 15.25
CA SER A 79 -0.54 -14.55 16.15
C SER A 79 -0.67 -13.14 15.57
N VAL A 80 -1.57 -12.32 16.11
CA VAL A 80 -1.68 -10.90 15.74
C VAL A 80 -0.35 -10.16 15.91
N LEU A 81 0.40 -10.43 16.99
CA LEU A 81 1.71 -9.81 17.22
C LEU A 81 2.74 -10.26 16.16
N GLU A 82 2.74 -11.53 15.77
CA GLU A 82 3.62 -12.02 14.71
C GLU A 82 3.22 -11.45 13.34
N MET A 83 1.93 -11.26 13.07
CA MET A 83 1.43 -10.61 11.86
C MET A 83 1.80 -9.13 11.80
N LYS A 84 1.74 -8.41 12.94
CA LYS A 84 2.24 -7.03 13.05
C LYS A 84 3.74 -6.96 12.75
N ALA A 85 4.54 -7.89 13.28
CA ALA A 85 5.97 -7.98 12.97
C ALA A 85 6.24 -8.30 11.49
N PHE A 86 5.43 -9.18 10.89
CA PHE A 86 5.48 -9.48 9.46
C PHE A 86 5.19 -8.26 8.58
N LEU A 87 4.17 -7.46 8.92
CA LEU A 87 3.86 -6.21 8.21
C LEU A 87 4.91 -5.12 8.49
N ALA A 88 5.49 -5.06 9.69
CA ALA A 88 6.61 -4.16 9.98
C ALA A 88 7.81 -4.46 9.07
N LEU A 89 8.13 -5.75 8.86
CA LEU A 89 9.16 -6.15 7.90
C LEU A 89 8.78 -5.78 6.45
N HIS A 90 7.50 -5.90 6.06
CA HIS A 90 7.03 -5.43 4.75
C HIS A 90 7.26 -3.92 4.56
N LEU A 91 7.00 -3.11 5.58
CA LEU A 91 7.27 -1.68 5.55
C LEU A 91 8.78 -1.39 5.50
N CYS A 92 9.61 -2.13 6.25
CA CYS A 92 11.07 -2.03 6.16
C CYS A 92 11.60 -2.28 4.75
N MET A 93 11.02 -3.23 4.00
CA MET A 93 11.41 -3.50 2.62
C MET A 93 11.15 -2.31 1.69
N GLY A 94 10.14 -1.49 1.99
CA GLY A 94 9.91 -0.22 1.28
C GLY A 94 10.93 0.87 1.61
N LEU A 95 11.55 0.82 2.79
CA LEU A 95 12.60 1.76 3.19
C LEU A 95 14.00 1.37 2.67
N VAL A 96 14.26 0.07 2.55
CA VAL A 96 15.54 -0.48 2.10
C VAL A 96 15.27 -1.52 1.03
N GLU A 97 15.09 -1.09 -0.21
CA GLU A 97 14.83 -2.01 -1.32
C GLU A 97 16.08 -2.84 -1.67
N LYS A 98 15.86 -4.13 -1.88
CA LYS A 98 16.84 -5.11 -2.39
C LYS A 98 16.26 -5.86 -3.57
N ALA A 99 17.13 -6.46 -4.38
CA ALA A 99 16.74 -7.15 -5.60
C ALA A 99 15.78 -8.32 -5.34
N GLU A 100 16.11 -9.19 -4.38
CA GLU A 100 15.28 -10.34 -4.02
C GLU A 100 14.88 -10.32 -2.54
N ILE A 101 13.79 -11.02 -2.19
CA ILE A 101 13.31 -11.13 -0.80
C ILE A 101 14.35 -11.86 0.08
N GLU A 102 15.10 -12.81 -0.46
CA GLU A 102 16.11 -13.55 0.30
C GLU A 102 17.28 -12.66 0.73
N ASP A 103 17.61 -11.63 -0.05
CA ASP A 103 18.75 -10.75 0.17
C ASP A 103 18.66 -9.98 1.50
N TYR A 104 17.46 -9.82 2.06
CA TYR A 104 17.24 -9.17 3.35
C TYR A 104 17.81 -9.97 4.52
N TRP A 105 18.07 -11.26 4.32
CA TRP A 105 18.71 -12.16 5.27
C TRP A 105 20.14 -12.54 4.87
N ALA A 106 20.67 -11.97 3.78
CA ALA A 106 22.04 -12.24 3.34
C ALA A 106 23.07 -11.64 4.33
N GLU A 107 24.17 -12.36 4.54
CA GLU A 107 25.28 -11.97 5.44
C GLU A 107 26.44 -11.27 4.72
N PHE A 108 26.28 -10.95 3.42
CA PHE A 108 27.31 -10.27 2.65
C PHE A 108 27.46 -8.81 3.14
N TRP A 109 28.65 -8.46 3.65
CA TRP A 109 28.88 -7.23 4.42
C TRP A 109 28.41 -5.91 3.75
N PRO A 110 28.47 -5.70 2.42
CA PRO A 110 27.96 -4.47 1.79
C PRO A 110 26.44 -4.36 1.79
N THR A 111 25.75 -5.50 1.82
CA THR A 111 24.29 -5.58 1.78
C THR A 111 23.72 -6.09 3.10
N TYR A 112 24.53 -6.26 4.15
CA TYR A 112 24.10 -6.89 5.38
C TYR A 112 23.01 -6.08 6.10
N THR A 113 21.86 -6.71 6.37
CA THR A 113 20.71 -6.10 7.05
C THR A 113 20.33 -6.90 8.29
N PRO A 114 21.03 -6.73 9.42
CA PRO A 114 20.90 -7.61 10.59
C PRO A 114 19.49 -7.59 11.23
N GLY A 115 18.74 -6.50 11.06
CA GLY A 115 17.43 -6.33 11.68
C GLY A 115 16.39 -7.38 11.26
N PHE A 116 16.37 -7.76 9.98
CA PHE A 116 15.36 -8.69 9.44
C PHE A 116 15.44 -10.06 10.11
N GLY A 117 16.63 -10.65 10.17
CA GLY A 117 16.88 -11.95 10.80
C GLY A 117 16.63 -11.97 12.31
N LYS A 118 16.82 -10.83 12.99
CA LYS A 118 16.51 -10.67 14.43
C LYS A 118 15.01 -10.68 14.71
N ILE A 119 14.20 -10.10 13.81
CA ILE A 119 12.74 -10.03 13.96
C ILE A 119 12.09 -11.35 13.53
N MET A 120 12.39 -11.85 12.34
CA MET A 120 11.79 -13.07 11.80
C MET A 120 12.83 -13.86 11.00
N SER A 121 12.80 -15.20 11.07
CA SER A 121 13.65 -15.99 10.17
C SER A 121 13.15 -15.87 8.73
N ARG A 122 14.06 -15.94 7.75
CA ARG A 122 13.72 -15.94 6.32
C ARG A 122 12.61 -16.94 5.99
N ASN A 123 12.79 -18.19 6.41
CA ASN A 123 11.83 -19.26 6.14
C ASN A 123 10.45 -18.99 6.76
N ARG A 124 10.38 -18.38 7.95
CA ARG A 124 9.10 -18.02 8.56
C ARG A 124 8.45 -16.85 7.81
N PHE A 125 9.22 -15.85 7.40
CA PHE A 125 8.69 -14.76 6.59
C PHE A 125 8.13 -15.26 5.24
N GLU A 126 8.88 -16.10 4.53
CA GLU A 126 8.48 -16.66 3.24
C GLU A 126 7.25 -17.56 3.33
N ILE A 127 7.15 -18.39 4.38
CA ILE A 127 5.98 -19.27 4.55
C ILE A 127 4.73 -18.44 4.90
N VAL A 128 4.87 -17.41 5.74
CA VAL A 128 3.76 -16.47 6.03
C VAL A 128 3.36 -15.72 4.76
N LEU A 129 4.30 -15.18 3.99
CA LEU A 129 4.02 -14.53 2.71
C LEU A 129 3.32 -15.48 1.71
N SER A 130 3.73 -16.74 1.69
CA SER A 130 3.17 -17.78 0.82
C SER A 130 1.74 -18.17 1.21
N PHE A 131 1.36 -18.08 2.49
CA PHE A 131 0.01 -18.37 2.97
C PHE A 131 -0.83 -17.15 3.30
N LEU A 132 -0.30 -15.92 3.14
CA LEU A 132 -1.05 -14.68 3.33
C LEU A 132 -2.36 -14.73 2.53
N HIS A 133 -3.48 -14.57 3.24
CA HIS A 133 -4.83 -14.77 2.73
C HIS A 133 -5.84 -13.95 3.53
N PHE A 134 -6.98 -13.63 2.91
CA PHE A 134 -7.92 -12.63 3.46
C PHE A 134 -9.39 -13.04 3.40
N ALA A 135 -9.72 -14.21 2.88
CA ALA A 135 -11.10 -14.65 2.69
C ALA A 135 -11.26 -16.16 2.87
N ASN A 136 -12.40 -16.59 3.42
CA ASN A 136 -12.67 -17.99 3.61
C ASN A 136 -12.97 -18.67 2.26
N ASN A 137 -12.07 -19.52 1.76
CA ASN A 137 -12.23 -20.16 0.44
C ASN A 137 -13.51 -21.03 0.32
N SER A 138 -14.09 -21.48 1.45
CA SER A 138 -15.35 -22.24 1.45
C SER A 138 -16.56 -21.40 1.01
N GLU A 139 -16.45 -20.07 1.03
CA GLU A 139 -17.51 -19.14 0.60
C GLU A 139 -17.35 -18.70 -0.86
N TYR A 140 -16.36 -19.24 -1.57
CA TYR A 140 -16.08 -18.84 -2.95
C TYR A 140 -17.18 -19.31 -3.90
N VAL A 141 -17.80 -18.35 -4.58
CA VAL A 141 -18.78 -18.62 -5.65
C VAL A 141 -18.06 -18.68 -7.01
N GLY A 142 -18.30 -19.77 -7.74
CA GLY A 142 -17.65 -20.05 -9.03
C GLY A 142 -18.03 -19.06 -10.13
N ARG A 143 -17.13 -18.89 -11.12
CA ARG A 143 -17.37 -17.99 -12.26
C ARG A 143 -18.60 -18.42 -13.05
N GLY A 144 -19.48 -17.47 -13.35
CA GLY A 144 -20.73 -17.72 -14.07
C GLY A 144 -21.92 -18.07 -13.17
N GLN A 145 -21.71 -18.23 -11.86
CA GLN A 145 -22.78 -18.43 -10.89
C GLN A 145 -23.27 -17.08 -10.32
N PRO A 146 -24.56 -16.96 -9.94
CA PRO A 146 -25.07 -15.78 -9.24
C PRO A 146 -24.29 -15.53 -7.95
N GLY A 147 -23.85 -14.29 -7.73
CA GLY A 147 -23.04 -13.92 -6.56
C GLY A 147 -21.52 -14.07 -6.74
N HIS A 148 -21.04 -14.44 -7.93
CA HIS A 148 -19.60 -14.47 -8.21
C HIS A 148 -18.97 -13.07 -8.09
N ASP A 149 -18.09 -12.89 -7.10
CA ASP A 149 -17.27 -11.69 -6.94
C ASP A 149 -15.85 -11.91 -7.47
N ARG A 150 -15.45 -11.09 -8.46
CA ARG A 150 -14.10 -11.13 -9.02
C ARG A 150 -13.03 -10.68 -8.01
N LEU A 151 -13.41 -9.91 -6.98
CA LEU A 151 -12.53 -9.44 -5.91
C LEU A 151 -12.58 -10.31 -4.66
N PHE A 152 -13.29 -11.44 -4.68
CA PHE A 152 -13.57 -12.27 -3.50
C PHE A 152 -12.39 -12.44 -2.53
N LYS A 153 -11.19 -12.73 -3.06
CA LYS A 153 -9.98 -12.98 -2.25
C LYS A 153 -9.47 -11.79 -1.45
N VAL A 154 -9.85 -10.56 -1.81
CA VAL A 154 -9.46 -9.32 -1.12
C VAL A 154 -10.69 -8.50 -0.68
N ARG A 155 -11.89 -8.96 -1.00
CA ARG A 155 -13.16 -8.31 -0.67
C ARG A 155 -13.28 -7.99 0.82
N PRO A 156 -12.96 -8.92 1.75
CA PRO A 156 -13.07 -8.62 3.18
C PRO A 156 -12.17 -7.46 3.63
N VAL A 157 -10.98 -7.30 3.04
CA VAL A 157 -10.09 -6.17 3.33
C VAL A 157 -10.65 -4.86 2.73
N ILE A 158 -11.18 -4.92 1.51
CA ILE A 158 -11.80 -3.75 0.86
C ILE A 158 -12.96 -3.23 1.70
N ASP A 159 -13.86 -4.12 2.09
CA ASP A 159 -15.09 -3.77 2.81
C ASP A 159 -14.80 -3.27 4.23
N LEU A 160 -13.67 -3.67 4.81
CA LEU A 160 -13.23 -3.20 6.12
C LEU A 160 -12.53 -1.84 6.06
N ILE A 161 -11.59 -1.64 5.12
CA ILE A 161 -10.71 -0.45 5.12
C ILE A 161 -11.28 0.72 4.31
N ILE A 162 -11.82 0.47 3.11
CA ILE A 162 -12.20 1.56 2.20
C ILE A 162 -13.27 2.48 2.80
N PRO A 163 -14.31 2.00 3.50
CA PRO A 163 -15.27 2.89 4.16
C PRO A 163 -14.64 3.83 5.20
N LEU A 164 -13.55 3.39 5.86
CA LEU A 164 -12.85 4.17 6.87
C LEU A 164 -12.16 5.40 6.26
N PHE A 165 -11.74 5.34 4.99
CA PHE A 165 -11.12 6.49 4.31
C PHE A 165 -12.00 7.74 4.35
N SER A 166 -13.30 7.60 4.10
CA SER A 166 -14.28 8.70 4.21
C SER A 166 -14.77 8.96 5.64
N ALA A 167 -14.71 7.96 6.53
CA ALA A 167 -15.28 8.08 7.88
C ALA A 167 -14.40 8.91 8.81
N VAL A 168 -13.07 8.81 8.66
CA VAL A 168 -12.11 9.42 9.61
C VAL A 168 -11.60 10.78 9.17
N TYR A 169 -12.02 11.27 7.99
CA TYR A 169 -11.49 12.48 7.39
C TYR A 169 -12.54 13.29 6.62
N GLY A 170 -12.67 14.57 6.96
CA GLY A 170 -13.48 15.54 6.21
C GLY A 170 -12.61 16.33 5.23
N PRO A 171 -12.82 16.22 3.90
CA PRO A 171 -12.01 16.94 2.93
C PRO A 171 -12.37 18.42 2.86
N LEU A 172 -11.41 19.20 2.34
CA LEU A 172 -11.63 20.55 1.89
C LEU A 172 -12.57 20.60 0.68
N LYS A 173 -12.85 21.83 0.24
CA LYS A 173 -13.82 22.11 -0.82
C LYS A 173 -13.45 21.42 -2.14
N GLU A 174 -12.19 21.45 -2.53
CA GLU A 174 -11.72 20.98 -3.84
C GLU A 174 -11.32 19.50 -3.82
N LEU A 175 -11.96 18.73 -4.70
CA LEU A 175 -11.77 17.30 -4.87
C LEU A 175 -11.24 16.97 -6.27
N SER A 176 -10.49 15.88 -6.38
CA SER A 176 -9.93 15.38 -7.63
C SER A 176 -10.44 13.97 -7.89
N LEU A 177 -10.95 13.71 -9.09
CA LEU A 177 -11.41 12.39 -9.52
C LEU A 177 -10.63 11.94 -10.76
N ASP A 178 -9.89 10.84 -10.62
CA ASP A 178 -9.07 10.28 -11.69
C ASP A 178 -8.79 8.78 -11.46
N GLU A 179 -7.97 8.18 -12.32
CA GLU A 179 -7.53 6.79 -12.22
C GLU A 179 -6.10 6.62 -11.73
N MET A 180 -5.96 5.66 -10.83
CA MET A 180 -4.69 5.09 -10.41
C MET A 180 -4.48 3.71 -11.03
N THR A 181 -3.23 3.35 -11.29
CA THR A 181 -2.83 2.02 -11.77
C THR A 181 -2.03 1.29 -10.69
N ILE A 182 -2.54 0.15 -10.23
CA ILE A 182 -1.77 -0.76 -9.39
C ILE A 182 -0.94 -1.66 -10.32
N ALA A 183 0.36 -1.40 -10.42
CA ALA A 183 1.26 -2.11 -11.32
C ALA A 183 1.26 -3.62 -11.05
N PHE A 184 0.95 -4.41 -12.08
CA PHE A 184 0.97 -5.86 -12.02
C PHE A 184 1.17 -6.42 -13.42
N LYS A 185 2.03 -7.43 -13.54
CA LYS A 185 2.24 -8.21 -14.75
C LYS A 185 2.13 -9.68 -14.39
N GLY A 186 1.02 -10.32 -14.76
CA GLY A 186 0.74 -11.71 -14.41
C GLY A 186 -0.63 -12.15 -14.90
N LYS A 187 -0.96 -13.44 -14.77
CA LYS A 187 -2.23 -14.00 -15.27
C LYS A 187 -3.40 -13.55 -14.38
N SER A 188 -4.04 -12.43 -14.71
CA SER A 188 -5.26 -11.96 -14.05
C SER A 188 -6.28 -11.46 -15.08
N THR A 189 -7.55 -11.83 -14.90
CA THR A 189 -8.65 -11.35 -15.77
C THR A 189 -8.99 -9.88 -15.56
N LEU A 190 -8.45 -9.26 -14.51
CA LEU A 190 -8.68 -7.86 -14.13
C LEU A 190 -7.53 -6.94 -14.60
N GLU A 191 -6.46 -7.52 -15.16
CA GLU A 191 -5.35 -6.75 -15.73
C GLU A 191 -5.85 -5.89 -16.90
N GLN A 192 -5.37 -4.66 -16.96
CA GLN A 192 -5.64 -3.71 -18.04
C GLN A 192 -4.32 -3.28 -18.66
N TYR A 193 -4.33 -3.07 -19.97
CA TYR A 193 -3.22 -2.50 -20.70
C TYR A 193 -3.49 -1.03 -21.03
N ASN A 194 -2.61 -0.13 -20.60
CA ASN A 194 -2.64 1.28 -20.96
C ASN A 194 -1.26 1.75 -21.43
N PRO A 195 -1.04 1.93 -22.75
CA PRO A 195 0.28 2.28 -23.30
C PRO A 195 0.76 3.67 -22.89
N LYS A 196 -0.14 4.54 -22.38
CA LYS A 196 0.18 5.93 -22.00
C LYS A 196 0.68 6.08 -20.56
N LYS A 197 0.55 5.05 -19.71
CA LYS A 197 1.03 5.07 -18.32
C LYS A 197 2.44 4.46 -18.25
N PRO A 198 3.29 4.88 -17.28
CA PRO A 198 4.63 4.31 -17.09
C PRO A 198 4.58 2.79 -16.90
N ASP A 199 3.71 2.33 -16.00
CA ASP A 199 3.34 0.94 -15.86
C ASP A 199 2.20 0.61 -16.82
N LYS A 200 2.55 -0.02 -17.94
CA LYS A 200 1.59 -0.31 -19.01
C LYS A 200 0.57 -1.39 -18.64
N TYR A 201 0.88 -2.23 -17.65
CA TYR A 201 0.05 -3.35 -17.21
C TYR A 201 -0.26 -3.21 -15.71
N GLY A 202 -1.53 -3.34 -15.35
CA GLY A 202 -1.94 -3.27 -13.95
C GLY A 202 -3.45 -3.28 -13.75
N TYR A 203 -3.87 -3.10 -12.49
CA TYR A 203 -5.27 -2.94 -12.14
C TYR A 203 -5.66 -1.47 -12.20
N LYS A 204 -6.74 -1.19 -12.94
CA LYS A 204 -7.32 0.15 -13.01
C LYS A 204 -8.21 0.38 -11.78
N VAL A 205 -7.98 1.49 -11.10
CA VAL A 205 -8.74 1.91 -9.92
C VAL A 205 -9.24 3.33 -10.15
N TYR A 206 -10.52 3.55 -9.90
CA TYR A 206 -11.14 4.86 -9.85
C TYR A 206 -11.02 5.44 -8.43
N VAL A 207 -10.51 6.66 -8.32
CA VAL A 207 -10.15 7.28 -7.04
C VAL A 207 -10.77 8.67 -6.97
N LEU A 208 -11.34 8.99 -5.80
CA LEU A 208 -11.66 10.35 -5.40
C LEU A 208 -10.69 10.75 -4.29
N SER A 209 -10.06 11.91 -4.41
CA SER A 209 -9.15 12.44 -3.39
C SER A 209 -9.40 13.92 -3.10
N GLU A 210 -8.93 14.39 -1.95
CA GLU A 210 -8.78 15.82 -1.70
C GLU A 210 -7.68 16.37 -2.62
N ALA A 211 -8.01 17.42 -3.38
CA ALA A 211 -7.13 17.96 -4.42
C ALA A 211 -5.79 18.47 -3.89
N SER A 212 -5.78 19.10 -2.72
CA SER A 212 -4.61 19.79 -2.16
C SER A 212 -3.63 18.85 -1.46
N SER A 213 -4.12 17.83 -0.77
CA SER A 213 -3.26 16.91 0.01
C SER A 213 -3.01 15.57 -0.66
N GLY A 214 -3.87 15.17 -1.62
CA GLY A 214 -3.89 13.82 -2.18
C GLY A 214 -4.47 12.77 -1.23
N TYR A 215 -5.19 13.17 -0.17
CA TYR A 215 -5.87 12.22 0.72
C TYR A 215 -6.93 11.45 -0.07
N VAL A 216 -6.86 10.12 -0.07
CA VAL A 216 -7.81 9.27 -0.79
C VAL A 216 -9.09 9.12 0.03
N LEU A 217 -10.21 9.53 -0.55
CA LEU A 217 -11.54 9.56 0.07
C LEU A 217 -12.38 8.33 -0.27
N GLN A 218 -12.34 7.93 -1.54
CA GLN A 218 -13.07 6.78 -2.08
C GLN A 218 -12.22 6.06 -3.12
N TRP A 219 -12.46 4.77 -3.24
CA TRP A 219 -11.67 3.85 -4.05
C TRP A 219 -12.60 2.79 -4.65
N SER A 220 -12.59 2.62 -5.96
CA SER A 220 -13.40 1.61 -6.65
C SER A 220 -12.62 0.94 -7.77
N MET A 221 -12.48 -0.38 -7.69
CA MET A 221 -11.69 -1.13 -8.65
C MET A 221 -12.50 -1.47 -9.90
N TYR A 222 -11.89 -1.31 -11.08
CA TYR A 222 -12.51 -1.75 -12.32
C TYR A 222 -12.58 -3.28 -12.39
N THR A 223 -13.79 -3.83 -12.50
CA THR A 223 -14.03 -5.28 -12.57
C THR A 223 -14.46 -5.75 -13.96
N GLY A 224 -14.56 -4.86 -14.95
CA GLY A 224 -14.95 -5.22 -16.33
C GLY A 224 -16.44 -5.44 -16.55
N GLN A 225 -17.30 -5.13 -15.57
CA GLN A 225 -18.76 -5.13 -15.73
C GLN A 225 -19.29 -3.72 -15.51
N ASN A 226 -19.94 -3.16 -16.54
CA ASN A 226 -20.72 -1.93 -16.44
C ASN A 226 -22.17 -2.36 -16.28
N ALA A 227 -22.64 -2.39 -15.04
CA ALA A 227 -24.01 -2.73 -14.70
C ALA A 227 -24.85 -1.46 -14.59
N ASP A 228 -25.21 -0.88 -15.73
CA ASP A 228 -26.52 -0.24 -15.94
C ASP A 228 -26.66 0.10 -17.44
N ALA A 229 -27.80 -0.22 -18.05
CA ALA A 229 -28.02 0.02 -19.48
C ALA A 229 -28.43 1.47 -19.77
N ASP A 230 -29.01 2.15 -18.77
CA ASP A 230 -29.61 3.48 -18.94
C ASP A 230 -28.63 4.62 -18.62
N LEU A 231 -27.69 4.40 -17.69
CA LEU A 231 -26.63 5.34 -17.30
C LEU A 231 -25.28 4.83 -17.78
N GLY A 232 -24.60 5.59 -18.64
CA GLY A 232 -23.28 5.20 -19.14
C GLY A 232 -22.29 4.93 -18.00
N ALA A 233 -21.42 3.93 -18.18
CA ALA A 233 -20.47 3.44 -17.15
C ALA A 233 -19.74 4.53 -16.36
N THR A 234 -19.23 5.54 -17.06
CA THR A 234 -18.55 6.69 -16.47
C THR A 234 -19.42 7.46 -15.47
N HIS A 235 -20.71 7.63 -15.79
CA HIS A 235 -21.65 8.34 -14.95
C HIS A 235 -21.87 7.60 -13.63
N LEU A 236 -22.04 6.28 -13.69
CA LEU A 236 -22.18 5.44 -12.50
C LEU A 236 -20.96 5.53 -11.58
N ILE A 237 -19.75 5.54 -12.16
CA ILE A 237 -18.51 5.68 -11.40
C ILE A 237 -18.47 7.03 -10.67
N VAL A 238 -18.76 8.13 -11.36
CA VAL A 238 -18.78 9.46 -10.73
C VAL A 238 -19.82 9.51 -9.61
N ARG A 239 -21.04 9.01 -9.86
CA ARG A 239 -22.11 8.97 -8.86
C ARG A 239 -21.72 8.12 -7.64
N GLN A 240 -21.11 6.95 -7.86
CA GLN A 240 -20.65 6.05 -6.80
C GLN A 240 -19.59 6.74 -5.93
N LEU A 241 -18.55 7.31 -6.53
CA LEU A 241 -17.46 7.94 -5.80
C LEU A 241 -17.90 9.22 -5.08
N MET A 242 -18.79 9.99 -5.69
CA MET A 242 -19.29 11.27 -5.14
C MET A 242 -20.48 11.11 -4.19
N ALA A 243 -21.05 9.92 -4.01
CA ALA A 243 -22.29 9.71 -3.26
C ALA A 243 -22.31 10.34 -1.85
N GLN A 244 -21.16 10.36 -1.17
CA GLN A 244 -21.03 10.96 0.17
C GLN A 244 -20.60 12.43 0.16
N TYR A 245 -20.32 13.00 -1.01
CA TYR A 245 -19.74 14.33 -1.19
C TYR A 245 -20.62 15.25 -2.05
N THR A 246 -21.75 14.75 -2.56
CA THR A 246 -22.79 15.61 -3.13
C THR A 246 -23.54 16.37 -2.04
N GLU A 247 -24.16 17.50 -2.40
CA GLU A 247 -24.98 18.34 -1.51
C GLU A 247 -24.22 18.94 -0.33
N LYS A 248 -22.90 19.06 -0.46
CA LYS A 248 -21.99 19.60 0.57
C LYS A 248 -21.20 20.82 0.10
N GLY A 249 -21.46 21.33 -1.10
CA GLY A 249 -20.75 22.47 -1.67
C GLY A 249 -19.32 22.17 -2.15
N HIS A 250 -18.98 20.88 -2.34
CA HIS A 250 -17.70 20.47 -2.89
C HIS A 250 -17.56 20.82 -4.38
N GLU A 251 -16.32 20.93 -4.84
CA GLU A 251 -15.96 21.16 -6.24
C GLU A 251 -15.12 19.99 -6.74
N VAL A 252 -15.63 19.20 -7.70
CA VAL A 252 -14.89 18.08 -8.28
C VAL A 252 -14.21 18.46 -9.59
N TYR A 253 -12.91 18.20 -9.64
CA TYR A 253 -12.07 18.35 -10.83
C TYR A 253 -11.80 16.97 -11.44
N MET A 254 -12.10 16.80 -12.73
CA MET A 254 -11.99 15.50 -13.39
C MET A 254 -11.64 15.61 -14.87
N ASP A 255 -11.06 14.55 -15.43
CA ASP A 255 -10.59 14.54 -16.80
C ASP A 255 -11.72 14.39 -17.85
N SER A 256 -11.34 14.31 -19.12
CA SER A 256 -12.26 14.12 -20.23
C SER A 256 -12.89 12.72 -20.34
N TYR A 257 -12.33 11.72 -19.66
CA TYR A 257 -12.96 10.41 -19.53
C TYR A 257 -14.23 10.50 -18.71
N TYR A 258 -14.25 11.33 -17.65
CA TYR A 258 -15.44 11.56 -16.80
C TYR A 258 -16.38 12.63 -17.28
N THR A 259 -15.84 13.72 -17.82
CA THR A 259 -16.61 14.95 -18.02
C THR A 259 -17.68 14.82 -19.13
N SER A 260 -18.93 15.13 -18.79
CA SER A 260 -20.04 15.25 -19.75
C SER A 260 -21.10 16.25 -19.28
N PRO A 261 -21.92 16.82 -20.20
CA PRO A 261 -23.03 17.71 -19.82
C PRO A 261 -24.06 17.07 -18.88
N ALA A 262 -24.33 15.77 -19.01
CA ALA A 262 -25.27 15.06 -18.15
C ALA A 262 -24.79 15.02 -16.69
N ILE A 263 -23.52 14.63 -16.48
CA ILE A 263 -22.89 14.60 -15.16
C ILE A 263 -22.77 16.01 -14.59
N ALA A 264 -22.41 17.00 -15.42
CA ALA A 264 -22.31 18.40 -15.00
C ALA A 264 -23.61 18.95 -14.45
N ASN A 265 -24.74 18.68 -15.13
CA ASN A 265 -26.07 19.09 -14.68
C ASN A 265 -26.49 18.36 -13.41
N GLU A 266 -26.26 17.04 -13.31
CA GLU A 266 -26.60 16.28 -12.11
C GLU A 266 -25.86 16.81 -10.88
N LEU A 267 -24.54 16.98 -10.96
CA LEU A 267 -23.76 17.52 -9.85
C LEU A 267 -24.20 18.93 -9.49
N ALA A 268 -24.45 19.79 -10.49
CA ALA A 268 -24.89 21.17 -10.26
C ALA A 268 -26.33 21.29 -9.70
N ASN A 269 -27.15 20.25 -9.87
CA ASN A 269 -28.48 20.15 -9.26
C ASN A 269 -28.42 19.61 -7.83
N ASN A 270 -27.35 18.88 -7.49
CA ASN A 270 -27.09 18.35 -6.15
C ASN A 270 -26.02 19.18 -5.41
N ASP A 271 -26.08 20.52 -5.53
CA ASP A 271 -25.18 21.50 -4.90
C ASP A 271 -23.69 21.12 -4.92
N THR A 272 -23.25 20.60 -6.07
CA THR A 272 -21.87 20.16 -6.29
C THR A 272 -21.32 20.77 -7.57
N GLY A 273 -20.21 21.49 -7.42
CA GLY A 273 -19.51 22.09 -8.53
C GLY A 273 -18.67 21.09 -9.31
N MET A 274 -18.53 21.30 -10.61
CA MET A 274 -17.64 20.49 -11.43
C MET A 274 -16.83 21.36 -12.39
N CYS A 275 -15.58 20.98 -12.62
CA CYS A 275 -14.77 21.50 -13.70
C CYS A 275 -13.87 20.42 -14.29
N GLY A 276 -13.91 20.26 -15.62
CA GLY A 276 -13.11 19.25 -16.28
C GLY A 276 -12.85 19.57 -17.74
N THR A 277 -11.83 18.90 -18.29
CA THR A 277 -11.64 18.87 -19.74
C THR A 277 -12.76 18.05 -20.36
N VAL A 278 -13.26 18.42 -21.54
CA VAL A 278 -14.37 17.71 -22.20
C VAL A 278 -14.08 17.46 -23.67
N ASN A 279 -14.47 16.29 -24.16
CA ASN A 279 -14.44 16.02 -25.60
C ASN A 279 -15.67 16.65 -26.28
N CYS A 280 -15.45 17.53 -27.26
CA CYS A 280 -16.53 18.20 -28.01
C CYS A 280 -17.48 17.25 -28.76
N LYS A 281 -17.13 15.97 -28.89
CA LYS A 281 -17.99 14.93 -29.49
C LYS A 281 -18.97 14.31 -28.49
N ARG A 282 -18.87 14.62 -27.18
CA ARG A 282 -19.82 14.15 -26.15
C ARG A 282 -21.23 14.65 -26.46
N ARG A 283 -22.24 13.84 -26.14
CA ARG A 283 -23.66 14.21 -26.29
C ARG A 283 -23.95 15.47 -25.45
N GLY A 284 -24.68 16.41 -26.05
CA GLY A 284 -25.02 17.69 -25.42
C GLY A 284 -24.00 18.81 -25.61
N MET A 285 -22.84 18.55 -26.23
CA MET A 285 -21.87 19.60 -26.54
C MET A 285 -22.25 20.38 -27.82
N PRO A 286 -22.08 21.72 -27.85
CA PRO A 286 -22.32 22.53 -29.04
C PRO A 286 -21.41 22.14 -30.21
N ARG A 287 -22.00 21.94 -31.40
CA ARG A 287 -21.24 21.57 -32.61
C ARG A 287 -20.31 22.70 -33.07
N CYS A 288 -20.70 23.95 -32.88
CA CYS A 288 -19.89 25.12 -33.22
C CYS A 288 -18.55 25.18 -32.46
N LEU A 289 -18.36 24.43 -31.37
CA LEU A 289 -17.08 24.37 -30.64
C LEU A 289 -16.09 23.35 -31.21
N ARG A 290 -16.49 22.60 -32.24
CA ARG A 290 -15.59 21.66 -32.93
C ARG A 290 -14.51 22.43 -33.66
N GLN A 291 -13.35 21.79 -33.83
CA GLN A 291 -12.19 22.44 -34.43
C GLN A 291 -12.41 22.90 -35.88
N THR A 292 -13.30 22.23 -36.61
CA THR A 292 -13.70 22.60 -37.97
C THR A 292 -14.58 23.84 -38.03
N GLU A 293 -15.37 24.10 -36.98
CA GLU A 293 -16.37 25.18 -36.94
C GLU A 293 -15.83 26.44 -36.25
N LEU A 294 -14.98 26.25 -35.24
CA LEU A 294 -14.31 27.33 -34.50
C LEU A 294 -12.81 27.10 -34.57
N PRO A 295 -12.11 27.54 -35.62
CA PRO A 295 -10.65 27.52 -35.65
C PRO A 295 -10.11 28.51 -34.60
N LEU A 296 -9.21 28.04 -33.74
CA LEU A 296 -8.52 28.86 -32.74
C LEU A 296 -7.01 28.64 -32.89
N SER A 297 -6.26 29.72 -32.80
CA SER A 297 -4.81 29.78 -32.83
C SER A 297 -4.25 30.08 -31.44
N LYS A 298 -2.98 29.71 -31.23
CA LYS A 298 -2.30 30.02 -29.97
C LYS A 298 -2.23 31.54 -29.77
N GLY A 299 -2.71 32.01 -28.63
CA GLY A 299 -2.75 33.43 -28.27
C GLY A 299 -4.12 34.07 -28.47
N ASP A 300 -5.04 33.40 -29.16
CA ASP A 300 -6.43 33.87 -29.28
C ASP A 300 -7.10 33.92 -27.90
N ASP A 301 -8.01 34.88 -27.75
CA ASP A 301 -8.85 34.97 -26.57
C ASP A 301 -9.77 33.74 -26.45
N PRO A 302 -10.03 33.27 -25.21
CA PRO A 302 -10.91 32.14 -24.99
C PRO A 302 -12.35 32.43 -25.40
N VAL A 303 -12.98 31.44 -26.02
CA VAL A 303 -14.39 31.50 -26.43
C VAL A 303 -15.25 30.79 -25.40
N PHE A 304 -16.23 31.52 -24.86
CA PHE A 304 -17.14 31.03 -23.83
C PHE A 304 -18.56 30.87 -24.38
N MET A 305 -19.22 29.79 -23.99
CA MET A 305 -20.65 29.57 -24.23
C MET A 305 -21.31 29.14 -22.93
N ARG A 306 -22.49 29.68 -22.62
CA ARG A 306 -23.24 29.35 -21.40
C ARG A 306 -24.62 28.81 -21.74
N HIS A 307 -25.03 27.77 -21.01
CA HIS A 307 -26.38 27.23 -21.05
C HIS A 307 -26.80 26.86 -19.62
N GLY A 308 -27.73 27.63 -19.04
CA GLY A 308 -28.10 27.52 -17.63
C GLY A 308 -26.88 27.71 -16.72
N LYS A 309 -26.67 26.76 -15.79
CA LYS A 309 -25.51 26.75 -14.88
C LYS A 309 -24.20 26.33 -15.55
N LEU A 310 -24.23 25.78 -16.77
CA LEU A 310 -23.05 25.23 -17.43
C LEU A 310 -22.34 26.27 -18.30
N LEU A 311 -21.03 26.35 -18.14
CA LEU A 311 -20.10 27.09 -18.98
C LEU A 311 -19.24 26.10 -19.77
N VAL A 312 -19.14 26.31 -21.07
CA VAL A 312 -18.11 25.70 -21.90
C VAL A 312 -17.11 26.76 -22.32
N CYS A 313 -15.82 26.43 -22.23
CA CYS A 313 -14.73 27.30 -22.67
C CYS A 313 -13.87 26.55 -23.68
N ALA A 314 -13.74 27.07 -24.90
CA ALA A 314 -12.75 26.62 -25.88
C ALA A 314 -11.55 27.59 -25.87
N TRP A 315 -10.35 27.04 -25.72
CA TRP A 315 -9.13 27.84 -25.64
C TRP A 315 -7.96 27.11 -26.28
N HIS A 316 -7.02 27.85 -26.86
CA HIS A 316 -5.84 27.29 -27.51
C HIS A 316 -4.57 27.83 -26.87
N ASP A 317 -3.92 26.99 -26.05
CA ASP A 317 -2.58 27.24 -25.54
C ASP A 317 -1.55 26.54 -26.45
N THR A 318 -0.78 25.60 -25.90
CA THR A 318 0.10 24.72 -26.68
C THR A 318 -0.70 23.72 -27.50
N LYS A 319 -1.85 23.30 -26.98
CA LYS A 319 -2.86 22.50 -27.67
C LYS A 319 -4.22 23.10 -27.43
N ARG A 320 -5.14 22.93 -28.38
CA ARG A 320 -6.56 23.22 -28.18
C ARG A 320 -7.11 22.36 -27.04
N LEU A 321 -7.81 22.99 -26.12
CA LEU A 321 -8.56 22.34 -25.07
C LEU A 321 -9.98 22.89 -25.02
N THR A 322 -10.89 22.08 -24.48
CA THR A 322 -12.26 22.50 -24.19
C THR A 322 -12.58 22.10 -22.77
N MET A 323 -13.03 23.07 -21.98
CA MET A 323 -13.43 22.88 -20.60
C MET A 323 -14.95 22.90 -20.50
N LEU A 324 -15.50 22.07 -19.63
CA LEU A 324 -16.87 22.16 -19.15
C LEU A 324 -16.83 22.46 -17.66
N SER A 325 -17.63 23.42 -17.21
CA SER A 325 -17.70 23.77 -15.79
C SER A 325 -19.09 24.26 -15.38
N SER A 326 -19.51 23.91 -14.16
CA SER A 326 -20.68 24.50 -13.49
C SER A 326 -20.31 25.57 -12.45
N LEU A 327 -19.01 25.84 -12.29
CA LEU A 327 -18.44 26.67 -11.22
C LEU A 327 -18.11 28.09 -11.67
N HIS A 328 -17.54 28.21 -12.87
CA HIS A 328 -16.80 29.39 -13.26
C HIS A 328 -17.63 30.35 -14.13
N GLY A 329 -17.23 31.63 -14.12
CA GLY A 329 -17.63 32.65 -15.07
C GLY A 329 -16.77 32.66 -16.33
N ASN A 330 -16.96 33.66 -17.20
CA ASN A 330 -16.12 33.93 -18.37
C ASN A 330 -14.84 34.73 -18.04
N SER A 331 -14.45 34.78 -16.77
CA SER A 331 -13.29 35.53 -16.30
C SER A 331 -11.97 34.86 -16.70
N CYS A 332 -10.95 35.69 -16.90
CA CYS A 332 -9.59 35.26 -17.24
C CYS A 332 -8.57 35.83 -16.26
N VAL A 333 -7.46 35.13 -16.10
CA VAL A 333 -6.25 35.58 -15.40
C VAL A 333 -5.20 35.94 -16.46
N ARG A 334 -4.58 37.11 -16.33
CA ARG A 334 -3.47 37.50 -17.21
C ARG A 334 -2.22 36.71 -16.81
N LYS A 335 -1.62 36.01 -17.77
CA LYS A 335 -0.37 35.28 -17.59
C LYS A 335 0.69 35.82 -18.56
N ARG A 336 1.85 36.19 -18.03
CA ARG A 336 3.02 36.56 -18.85
C ARG A 336 3.77 35.29 -19.24
N ILE A 337 4.00 35.10 -20.52
CA ILE A 337 4.78 33.99 -21.08
C ILE A 337 6.00 34.56 -21.78
N ARG A 338 7.18 33.96 -21.53
CA ARG A 338 8.43 34.36 -22.19
C ARG A 338 8.36 34.04 -23.69
N SER A 339 8.78 34.99 -24.51
CA SER A 339 8.87 34.79 -25.95
C SER A 339 9.92 33.72 -26.27
N LYS A 340 9.68 32.91 -27.29
CA LYS A 340 10.67 31.94 -27.79
C LYS A 340 11.79 32.60 -28.59
N GLN A 341 11.59 33.84 -29.04
CA GLN A 341 12.48 34.54 -29.99
C GLN A 341 13.42 35.53 -29.30
N SER A 342 13.19 35.82 -28.02
CA SER A 342 13.91 36.85 -27.27
C SER A 342 13.92 36.46 -25.79
N ASP A 343 15.08 36.58 -25.15
CA ASP A 343 15.25 36.23 -23.75
C ASP A 343 14.66 37.31 -22.81
N THR A 344 14.31 38.48 -23.35
CA THR A 344 13.79 39.65 -22.62
C THR A 344 12.31 39.95 -22.89
N ASP A 345 11.72 39.43 -23.97
CA ASP A 345 10.33 39.73 -24.33
C ASP A 345 9.33 38.79 -23.70
N PHE A 346 8.21 39.35 -23.25
CA PHE A 346 7.08 38.64 -22.67
C PHE A 346 5.80 39.00 -23.44
N HIS A 347 4.96 38.00 -23.69
CA HIS A 347 3.62 38.21 -24.21
C HIS A 347 2.59 37.87 -23.13
N GLU A 348 1.57 38.71 -23.00
CA GLU A 348 0.43 38.46 -22.11
C GLU A 348 -0.61 37.62 -22.81
N ILE A 349 -1.13 36.62 -22.12
CA ILE A 349 -2.24 35.79 -22.58
C ILE A 349 -3.37 35.81 -21.54
N ASN A 350 -4.61 35.82 -22.04
CA ASN A 350 -5.80 35.66 -21.21
C ASN A 350 -6.05 34.16 -20.98
N ARG A 351 -5.67 33.67 -19.79
CA ARG A 351 -5.92 32.29 -19.39
C ARG A 351 -7.29 32.20 -18.69
N PRO A 352 -8.24 31.36 -19.15
CA PRO A 352 -9.51 31.18 -18.47
C PRO A 352 -9.32 30.73 -17.01
N VAL A 353 -10.10 31.31 -16.09
CA VAL A 353 -10.06 30.91 -14.66
C VAL A 353 -10.37 29.42 -14.49
N CYS A 354 -11.29 28.86 -15.29
CA CYS A 354 -11.59 27.41 -15.23
C CYS A 354 -10.38 26.54 -15.58
N VAL A 355 -9.51 26.98 -16.49
CA VAL A 355 -8.27 26.27 -16.84
C VAL A 355 -7.20 26.47 -15.76
N ASP A 356 -7.20 27.63 -15.11
CA ASP A 356 -6.32 27.92 -13.98
C ASP A 356 -6.62 27.01 -12.77
N ARG A 357 -7.89 26.98 -12.37
CA ARG A 357 -8.39 26.13 -11.29
C ARG A 357 -8.22 24.65 -11.59
N TYR A 358 -8.56 24.20 -12.80
CA TYR A 358 -8.37 22.81 -13.21
C TYR A 358 -6.91 22.34 -13.05
N ASN A 359 -5.94 23.10 -13.56
CA ASN A 359 -4.53 22.72 -13.44
C ASN A 359 -4.02 22.77 -11.99
N THR A 360 -4.70 23.51 -11.10
CA THR A 360 -4.35 23.58 -9.68
C THR A 360 -4.85 22.35 -8.92
N PHE A 361 -6.04 21.86 -9.25
CA PHE A 361 -6.75 20.89 -8.40
C PHE A 361 -6.89 19.47 -9.00
N MET A 362 -6.67 19.27 -10.30
CA MET A 362 -6.77 17.95 -10.94
C MET A 362 -5.67 16.97 -10.49
N GLY A 363 -4.56 17.46 -9.91
CA GLY A 363 -3.39 16.64 -9.55
C GLY A 363 -3.51 15.85 -8.24
N GLY A 364 -4.67 15.84 -7.58
CA GLY A 364 -4.82 15.23 -6.25
C GLY A 364 -4.59 13.71 -6.28
N VAL A 365 -5.13 13.01 -7.27
CA VAL A 365 -4.94 11.55 -7.42
C VAL A 365 -3.51 11.20 -7.80
N ASP A 366 -2.89 11.96 -8.71
CA ASP A 366 -1.48 11.78 -9.07
C ASP A 366 -0.54 11.99 -7.87
N THR A 367 -0.88 12.95 -7.00
CA THR A 367 -0.14 13.19 -5.75
C THR A 367 -0.23 11.99 -4.81
N ALA A 368 -1.40 11.36 -4.70
CA ALA A 368 -1.60 10.14 -3.92
C ALA A 368 -0.76 8.98 -4.47
N ASP A 369 -0.82 8.74 -5.80
CA ASP A 369 -0.08 7.68 -6.48
C ASP A 369 1.45 7.86 -6.33
N GLN A 370 1.93 9.10 -6.44
CA GLN A 370 3.34 9.42 -6.23
C GLN A 370 3.80 9.08 -4.79
N ARG A 371 3.01 9.45 -3.78
CA ARG A 371 3.32 9.16 -2.38
C ARG A 371 3.30 7.66 -2.09
N MET A 372 2.36 6.92 -2.68
CA MET A 372 2.30 5.46 -2.53
C MET A 372 3.52 4.74 -3.10
N LYS A 373 4.07 5.22 -4.22
CA LYS A 373 5.28 4.63 -4.83
C LYS A 373 6.54 4.91 -4.02
N THR A 374 6.51 5.95 -3.19
CA THR A 374 7.66 6.36 -2.40
C THR A 374 7.59 5.62 -1.06
N TYR A 375 8.42 4.59 -0.90
CA TYR A 375 8.64 3.81 0.33
C TYR A 375 7.71 2.62 0.64
N LEU A 376 6.94 2.09 -0.32
CA LEU A 376 5.98 1.02 -0.03
C LEU A 376 6.05 -0.15 -1.04
N PHE A 377 6.31 -1.35 -0.52
CA PHE A 377 6.37 -2.69 -1.15
C PHE A 377 6.97 -2.79 -2.57
N PRO A 378 8.31 -2.93 -2.70
CA PRO A 378 8.98 -3.00 -3.99
C PRO A 378 8.82 -4.35 -4.72
N HIS A 379 8.65 -5.44 -3.95
CA HIS A 379 8.76 -6.79 -4.49
C HIS A 379 7.59 -7.20 -5.38
N ARG A 380 7.86 -8.06 -6.36
CA ARG A 380 6.79 -8.64 -7.18
C ARG A 380 6.04 -9.72 -6.40
N SER A 381 4.71 -9.76 -6.55
CA SER A 381 3.91 -10.87 -6.07
C SER A 381 3.29 -11.62 -7.25
N ARG A 382 3.27 -12.96 -7.18
CA ARG A 382 2.55 -13.80 -8.16
C ARG A 382 1.05 -13.88 -7.86
N LYS A 383 0.65 -13.58 -6.62
CA LYS A 383 -0.75 -13.54 -6.18
C LYS A 383 -1.34 -12.18 -6.49
N TRP A 384 -2.33 -12.15 -7.39
CA TRP A 384 -2.96 -10.91 -7.82
C TRP A 384 -3.55 -10.10 -6.65
N TYR A 385 -4.19 -10.78 -5.69
CA TYR A 385 -4.88 -10.14 -4.57
C TYR A 385 -3.91 -9.53 -3.55
N ASN A 386 -2.69 -10.07 -3.42
CA ASN A 386 -1.65 -9.47 -2.59
C ASN A 386 -1.20 -8.11 -3.13
N ARG A 387 -1.23 -7.88 -4.46
CA ARG A 387 -0.93 -6.55 -5.01
C ARG A 387 -1.97 -5.51 -4.60
N ILE A 388 -3.24 -5.89 -4.63
CA ILE A 388 -4.33 -4.99 -4.24
C ILE A 388 -4.26 -4.71 -2.74
N PHE A 389 -4.05 -5.74 -1.92
CA PHE A 389 -3.83 -5.59 -0.48
C PHE A 389 -2.69 -4.60 -0.18
N ASN A 390 -1.53 -4.76 -0.82
CA ASN A 390 -0.41 -3.84 -0.62
C ASN A 390 -0.75 -2.41 -1.05
N ALA A 391 -1.51 -2.22 -2.14
CA ALA A 391 -1.96 -0.88 -2.53
C ALA A 391 -2.89 -0.25 -1.48
N ILE A 392 -3.84 -1.02 -0.92
CA ILE A 392 -4.74 -0.55 0.15
C ILE A 392 -3.94 -0.19 1.41
N LEU A 393 -2.97 -1.02 1.80
CA LEU A 393 -2.07 -0.75 2.92
C LEU A 393 -1.27 0.54 2.67
N SER A 394 -0.76 0.71 1.45
CA SER A 394 -0.01 1.91 1.09
C SER A 394 -0.85 3.18 1.17
N ILE A 395 -2.08 3.16 0.66
CA ILE A 395 -3.03 4.28 0.80
C ILE A 395 -3.29 4.56 2.27
N SER A 396 -3.50 3.52 3.08
CA SER A 396 -3.77 3.66 4.52
C SER A 396 -2.63 4.39 5.23
N VAL A 397 -1.37 4.03 4.93
CA VAL A 397 -0.17 4.71 5.47
C VAL A 397 -0.10 6.16 5.02
N VAL A 398 -0.32 6.45 3.72
CA VAL A 398 -0.29 7.82 3.18
C VAL A 398 -1.40 8.68 3.78
N ASN A 399 -2.62 8.16 3.87
CA ASN A 399 -3.76 8.84 4.50
C ASN A 399 -3.47 9.13 5.97
N SER A 400 -2.91 8.16 6.71
CA SER A 400 -2.50 8.34 8.11
C SER A 400 -1.47 9.47 8.26
N HIS A 401 -0.48 9.51 7.37
CA HIS A 401 0.55 10.56 7.37
C HIS A 401 -0.02 11.94 7.07
N ILE A 402 -1.00 12.03 6.16
CA ILE A 402 -1.71 13.29 5.87
C ILE A 402 -2.48 13.78 7.10
N ILE A 403 -3.23 12.88 7.78
CA ILE A 403 -3.97 13.24 9.00
C ILE A 403 -2.98 13.72 10.08
N TYR A 404 -1.92 12.96 10.33
CA TYR A 404 -0.85 13.33 11.28
C TYR A 404 -0.30 14.74 10.99
N SER A 405 0.03 15.00 9.72
CA SER A 405 0.63 16.28 9.29
C SER A 405 -0.34 17.46 9.47
N LYS A 406 -1.66 17.22 9.35
CA LYS A 406 -2.68 18.25 9.57
C LYS A 406 -2.98 18.49 11.04
N CYS A 407 -2.92 17.46 11.88
CA CYS A 407 -3.14 17.56 13.32
C CYS A 407 -1.93 18.14 14.08
N ALA A 408 -0.71 17.96 13.56
CA ALA A 408 0.53 18.43 14.19
C ALA A 408 1.37 19.31 13.24
N PRO A 409 0.87 20.48 12.79
CA PRO A 409 1.55 21.31 11.80
C PRO A 409 2.92 21.84 12.27
N GLY A 410 3.15 21.94 13.58
CA GLY A 410 4.45 22.33 14.15
C GLY A 410 5.49 21.20 14.24
N LEU A 411 5.08 19.94 14.05
CA LEU A 411 5.95 18.76 14.09
C LEU A 411 6.04 18.14 12.69
N HIS A 412 6.61 18.89 11.75
CA HIS A 412 6.80 18.37 10.39
C HIS A 412 7.65 17.08 10.42
N LYS A 413 7.01 15.95 10.11
CA LYS A 413 7.64 14.65 10.01
C LYS A 413 7.54 14.14 8.57
N PRO A 414 8.67 13.91 7.87
CA PRO A 414 8.62 13.34 6.53
C PRO A 414 8.06 11.91 6.58
N LEU A 415 7.41 11.46 5.48
CA LEU A 415 6.78 10.14 5.39
C LEU A 415 7.73 9.00 5.80
N LYS A 416 9.01 9.07 5.41
CA LYS A 416 10.03 8.11 5.81
C LYS A 416 10.14 7.95 7.33
N ALA A 417 10.25 9.05 8.07
CA ALA A 417 10.36 9.03 9.52
C ALA A 417 9.06 8.56 10.18
N PHE A 418 7.91 8.97 9.63
CA PHE A 418 6.60 8.50 10.07
C PHE A 418 6.47 6.96 9.95
N VAL A 419 6.93 6.38 8.83
CA VAL A 419 6.95 4.92 8.62
C VAL A 419 7.93 4.22 9.59
N GLN A 420 9.10 4.81 9.88
CA GLN A 420 10.04 4.26 10.87
C GLN A 420 9.42 4.17 12.27
N ASP A 421 8.65 5.18 12.68
CA ASP A 421 7.95 5.17 13.96
C ASP A 421 6.85 4.11 14.00
N ILE A 422 6.08 3.96 12.91
CA ILE A 422 5.08 2.89 12.77
C ILE A 422 5.74 1.51 12.88
N ILE A 423 6.84 1.28 12.17
CA ILE A 423 7.59 0.01 12.22
C ILE A 423 8.00 -0.30 13.66
N THR A 424 8.57 0.68 14.35
CA THR A 424 9.00 0.54 15.74
C THR A 424 7.83 0.19 16.65
N ALA A 425 6.70 0.89 16.48
CA ALA A 425 5.50 0.67 17.28
C ALA A 425 4.84 -0.70 17.00
N LEU A 426 4.80 -1.16 15.74
CA LEU A 426 4.29 -2.49 15.37
C LEU A 426 5.13 -3.64 15.95
N LEU A 427 6.41 -3.40 16.22
CA LEU A 427 7.32 -4.38 16.83
C LEU A 427 7.30 -4.36 18.37
N GLN A 428 6.60 -3.41 19.00
CA GLN A 428 6.49 -3.36 20.46
C GLN A 428 5.83 -4.64 21.01
N GLY A 429 6.46 -5.23 22.02
CA GLY A 429 5.99 -6.47 22.65
C GLY A 429 6.21 -7.74 21.83
N TYR A 430 6.67 -7.63 20.57
CA TYR A 430 6.99 -8.81 19.78
C TYR A 430 8.41 -9.30 20.11
N SER A 431 8.50 -10.57 20.49
CA SER A 431 9.77 -11.28 20.67
C SER A 431 9.79 -12.46 19.72
N LYS A 432 10.86 -12.55 18.91
CA LYS A 432 11.06 -13.67 18.01
C LYS A 432 11.07 -14.96 18.83
N ARG A 433 10.19 -15.90 18.48
CA ARG A 433 10.17 -17.20 19.14
C ARG A 433 11.45 -17.96 18.80
N GLU A 434 12.27 -18.21 19.80
CA GLU A 434 13.42 -19.09 19.64
C GLU A 434 12.90 -20.52 19.48
N SER A 435 13.13 -21.12 18.31
CA SER A 435 13.06 -22.57 18.23
C SER A 435 14.24 -23.10 19.03
N LYS A 436 13.96 -23.65 20.22
CA LYS A 436 14.93 -24.51 20.91
C LYS A 436 15.14 -25.73 20.01
N LYS A 437 16.06 -25.64 19.05
CA LYS A 437 16.57 -26.84 18.37
C LYS A 437 17.28 -27.65 19.45
N PRO A 438 16.88 -28.90 19.73
CA PRO A 438 17.75 -29.82 20.44
C PRO A 438 18.86 -30.17 19.46
N GLY A 439 19.92 -29.36 19.44
CA GLY A 439 20.98 -29.46 18.45
C GLY A 439 22.12 -28.53 18.78
N ARG A 440 23.35 -29.03 18.55
CA ARG A 440 24.62 -28.35 18.80
C ARG A 440 24.65 -26.95 18.16
N PRO A 441 25.21 -25.92 18.82
CA PRO A 441 25.32 -24.59 18.25
C PRO A 441 25.98 -24.62 16.87
N SER A 442 25.28 -24.03 15.90
CA SER A 442 25.83 -23.75 14.57
C SER A 442 26.95 -22.74 14.73
N VAL A 443 28.16 -23.10 14.28
CA VAL A 443 29.27 -22.15 14.12
C VAL A 443 29.00 -21.36 12.84
N GLN A 444 28.36 -20.20 12.95
CA GLN A 444 28.24 -19.23 11.86
C GLN A 444 28.62 -17.83 12.35
N GLY A 445 29.49 -17.19 11.58
CA GLY A 445 29.56 -15.73 11.47
C GLY A 445 30.63 -15.02 12.30
N GLY A 446 31.78 -14.74 11.67
CA GLY A 446 32.43 -13.43 11.75
C GLY A 446 33.23 -13.02 13.00
N GLU A 447 33.05 -13.66 14.15
CA GLU A 447 33.93 -13.42 15.30
C GLU A 447 35.10 -14.40 15.27
N MET A 448 36.33 -13.94 15.52
CA MET A 448 37.41 -14.86 15.85
C MET A 448 36.90 -15.73 17.01
N PRO A 449 36.84 -17.06 16.87
CA PRO A 449 36.38 -17.92 17.94
C PRO A 449 37.16 -17.57 19.20
N GLN A 450 36.49 -17.34 20.34
CA GLN A 450 37.18 -16.99 21.60
C GLN A 450 38.29 -17.97 21.97
N ARG A 451 38.26 -19.22 21.46
CA ARG A 451 39.37 -20.18 21.56
C ARG A 451 40.68 -19.75 20.87
N LEU A 452 40.66 -18.76 19.98
CA LEU A 452 41.82 -18.24 19.23
C LEU A 452 42.37 -16.94 19.81
N THR A 453 41.79 -16.46 20.91
CA THR A 453 42.19 -15.26 21.63
C THR A 453 42.29 -15.61 23.10
N GLU A 454 43.30 -15.10 23.80
CA GLU A 454 43.61 -15.36 25.22
C GLU A 454 44.58 -16.54 25.49
N ARG A 455 44.99 -16.63 26.76
CA ARG A 455 45.77 -17.73 27.33
C ARG A 455 44.79 -18.83 27.76
N HIS A 456 45.10 -20.09 27.48
CA HIS A 456 44.26 -21.23 27.84
C HIS A 456 45.03 -22.18 28.75
N TRP A 457 44.41 -22.58 29.85
CA TRP A 457 45.04 -23.45 30.85
C TRP A 457 44.25 -24.74 30.98
N LEU A 458 44.98 -25.85 30.93
CA LEU A 458 44.43 -27.18 31.20
C LEU A 458 44.29 -27.36 32.70
N CYS A 459 43.12 -27.84 33.11
CA CYS A 459 42.90 -28.40 34.43
C CYS A 459 42.76 -29.92 34.31
N VAL A 460 43.01 -30.62 35.41
CA VAL A 460 42.68 -32.04 35.52
C VAL A 460 41.16 -32.14 35.61
N ALA A 461 40.57 -32.98 34.77
CA ALA A 461 39.16 -33.26 34.80
C ALA A 461 38.89 -34.43 35.74
N ASP A 462 37.76 -34.38 36.45
CA ASP A 462 37.30 -35.50 37.30
C ASP A 462 36.85 -36.72 36.47
N ASP A 463 36.60 -36.50 35.18
CA ASP A 463 36.23 -37.51 34.19
C ASP A 463 37.32 -37.69 33.11
N TRP A 464 37.06 -38.62 32.17
CA TRP A 464 37.95 -38.89 31.02
C TRP A 464 37.29 -38.45 29.71
N PRO A 465 37.21 -37.14 29.42
CA PRO A 465 36.56 -36.64 28.21
C PRO A 465 37.31 -37.09 26.95
N ASP A 466 36.57 -37.19 25.85
CA ASP A 466 37.16 -37.42 24.53
C ASP A 466 37.89 -36.15 24.07
N CYS A 467 39.11 -36.30 23.54
CA CYS A 467 39.89 -35.18 23.02
C CYS A 467 39.25 -34.64 21.75
N VAL A 468 38.86 -33.36 21.73
CA VAL A 468 38.14 -32.76 20.59
C VAL A 468 38.98 -32.70 19.30
N VAL A 469 40.31 -32.75 19.42
CA VAL A 469 41.24 -32.67 18.27
C VAL A 469 41.50 -34.04 17.66
N CYS A 470 41.87 -35.03 18.48
CA CYS A 470 42.37 -36.32 18.00
C CYS A 470 41.40 -37.50 18.22
N SER A 471 40.26 -37.29 18.88
CA SER A 471 39.18 -38.27 18.92
C SER A 471 38.33 -38.17 17.64
N ASP A 472 38.24 -39.27 16.92
CA ASP A 472 37.38 -39.43 15.75
C ASP A 472 36.52 -40.69 15.90
N ARG A 473 35.25 -40.51 16.24
CA ARG A 473 34.31 -41.62 16.40
C ARG A 473 33.83 -42.22 15.06
N ALA A 474 34.15 -41.60 13.93
CA ALA A 474 33.88 -42.16 12.61
C ALA A 474 34.86 -43.30 12.25
N ARG A 475 36.01 -43.39 12.92
CA ARG A 475 37.00 -44.45 12.73
C ARG A 475 36.91 -45.51 13.83
N SER A 476 37.00 -46.79 13.46
CA SER A 476 37.16 -47.89 14.42
C SER A 476 38.42 -47.66 15.26
N LYS A 477 38.30 -47.77 16.60
CA LYS A 477 39.35 -47.39 17.59
C LYS A 477 39.82 -45.93 17.53
N GLY A 478 39.09 -45.03 16.88
CA GLY A 478 39.44 -43.61 16.78
C GLY A 478 39.13 -42.77 18.04
N ARG A 479 38.55 -43.38 19.08
CA ARG A 479 38.26 -42.70 20.35
C ARG A 479 39.57 -42.47 21.13
N ARG A 480 39.88 -41.21 21.43
CA ARG A 480 41.02 -40.84 22.29
C ARG A 480 40.53 -40.05 23.49
N GLN A 481 40.72 -40.60 24.69
CA GLN A 481 40.35 -39.94 25.95
C GLN A 481 41.56 -39.24 26.58
N THR A 482 41.31 -38.23 27.40
CA THR A 482 42.34 -37.46 28.11
C THR A 482 41.89 -37.16 29.53
N LYS A 483 42.83 -36.91 30.44
CA LYS A 483 42.57 -36.46 31.81
C LYS A 483 42.44 -34.95 31.94
N TYR A 484 42.62 -34.22 30.83
CA TYR A 484 42.71 -32.76 30.84
C TYR A 484 41.56 -32.11 30.10
N ARG A 485 41.10 -30.98 30.64
CA ARG A 485 40.08 -30.12 30.05
C ARG A 485 40.58 -28.69 30.03
N CYS A 486 40.29 -27.94 28.99
CA CYS A 486 40.52 -26.49 29.03
C CYS A 486 39.48 -25.85 29.94
N SER A 487 39.94 -25.13 30.96
CA SER A 487 39.07 -24.47 31.95
C SER A 487 38.17 -23.39 31.31
N GLN A 488 38.67 -22.70 30.29
CA GLN A 488 37.93 -21.68 29.54
C GLN A 488 36.94 -22.28 28.54
N CYS A 489 37.37 -23.25 27.73
CA CYS A 489 36.57 -23.78 26.62
C CYS A 489 35.69 -24.98 27.01
N GLY A 490 35.91 -25.58 28.18
CA GLY A 490 35.15 -26.73 28.68
C GLY A 490 35.33 -28.02 27.87
N VAL A 491 36.31 -28.10 26.98
CA VAL A 491 36.55 -29.25 26.08
C VAL A 491 37.73 -30.11 26.55
N GLY A 492 37.62 -31.43 26.34
CA GLY A 492 38.72 -32.37 26.56
C GLY A 492 39.85 -32.16 25.53
N LEU A 493 41.08 -31.99 26.00
CA LEU A 493 42.27 -31.75 25.18
C LEU A 493 43.47 -32.53 25.73
N CYS A 494 44.22 -33.23 24.87
CA CYS A 494 45.54 -33.74 25.27
C CYS A 494 46.49 -32.56 25.53
N ALA A 495 47.39 -32.72 26.52
CA ALA A 495 48.31 -31.65 26.94
C ALA A 495 49.10 -31.04 25.77
N VAL A 496 49.73 -31.88 24.95
CA VAL A 496 50.42 -31.51 23.72
C VAL A 496 50.20 -32.63 22.69
N PRO A 497 50.00 -32.34 21.38
CA PRO A 497 49.88 -31.03 20.73
C PRO A 497 48.44 -30.53 20.60
N CYS A 498 47.45 -31.24 21.16
CA CYS A 498 46.04 -30.97 20.91
C CYS A 498 45.59 -29.64 21.51
N ASN A 499 46.07 -29.30 22.73
CA ASN A 499 45.76 -28.02 23.37
C ASN A 499 46.21 -26.84 22.51
N GLU A 500 47.47 -26.85 22.05
CA GLU A 500 48.00 -25.79 21.19
C GLU A 500 47.18 -25.69 19.90
N ARG A 501 47.02 -26.80 19.18
CA ARG A 501 46.31 -26.81 17.89
C ARG A 501 44.87 -26.32 17.98
N TYR A 502 44.15 -26.70 19.04
CA TYR A 502 42.78 -26.26 19.23
C TYR A 502 42.69 -24.74 19.48
N HIS A 503 43.72 -24.13 20.08
CA HIS A 503 43.71 -22.71 20.41
C HIS A 503 44.47 -21.82 19.41
N THR A 504 45.24 -22.39 18.49
CA THR A 504 46.00 -21.61 17.50
C THR A 504 45.51 -21.77 16.06
N LEU A 505 44.85 -22.89 15.71
CA LEU A 505 44.45 -23.18 14.34
C LEU A 505 42.95 -23.02 14.11
N LYS A 506 42.57 -22.27 13.06
CA LYS A 506 41.17 -22.18 12.61
C LYS A 506 40.59 -23.57 12.29
N ASN A 507 41.38 -24.40 11.60
CA ASN A 507 41.01 -25.78 11.24
C ASN A 507 41.87 -26.82 12.00
N TYR A 508 41.57 -27.06 13.26
CA TYR A 508 42.36 -27.93 14.15
C TYR A 508 42.31 -29.43 13.81
N LYS A 509 41.33 -29.89 13.01
CA LYS A 509 41.12 -31.30 12.63
C LYS A 509 41.76 -31.74 11.29
N LEU A 510 42.28 -30.83 10.47
CA LEU A 510 42.61 -31.13 9.06
C LEU A 510 43.90 -31.94 8.80
N CYS A 511 44.71 -32.27 9.80
CA CYS A 511 45.98 -33.00 9.59
C CYS A 511 46.06 -34.31 10.37
N HIS A 512 45.12 -35.21 10.12
CA HIS A 512 45.29 -36.67 10.33
C HIS A 512 45.57 -37.42 9.02
N LEU A 513 46.08 -36.71 8.00
CA LEU A 513 46.43 -37.30 6.70
C LEU A 513 47.93 -37.41 6.43
N ASP A 514 48.82 -36.88 7.27
CA ASP A 514 50.27 -37.11 7.12
C ASP A 514 50.91 -37.46 8.46
N THR A 515 50.94 -38.76 8.74
CA THR A 515 52.04 -39.53 9.36
C THR A 515 51.66 -40.99 9.45
#